data_AF-A0A2J0N1T0-F1
#
_entry.id   AF-A0A2J0N1T0-F1
#
_cell.length_a   1.000
_cell.length_b   1.000
_cell.length_c   1.000
_cell.angle_alpha   90.00
_cell.angle_beta   90.00
_cell.angle_gamma   90.00
#
_symmetry.space_group_name_H-M   'P 1'
#
loop_
_entity.id
_entity.type
_entity.pdbx_description
1 polymer ?
#
loop_
_entity_poly.entity_id
_entity_poly.type
_entity_poly.pdbx_seq_one_letter_code
_entity_poly.pdbx_strand_id
1 'polypeptide(L)'
;MPNKYHKAHFKFCDLEDRYSSWKKSRIAILPVSYDLTTSYRPGTSAGPKAIIDASRYMETYDDETGKEVYKQGICTLEEIKPVNPEPEEIIEKVEREVSAILK
;
A
#
# COMPACT_ATOMS: atom_id res chain seq x y z
N MET A 1 -16.66 13.62 7.39
CA MET A 1 -15.74 12.60 7.95
C MET A 1 -14.32 13.11 7.83
N PRO A 2 -13.58 13.31 8.94
CA PRO A 2 -12.20 13.78 8.85
C PRO A 2 -11.35 12.69 8.18
N ASN A 3 -10.49 13.12 7.25
CA ASN A 3 -9.63 12.27 6.45
C ASN A 3 -8.62 11.58 7.37
N LYS A 4 -8.90 10.34 7.78
CA LYS A 4 -8.06 9.57 8.72
C LYS A 4 -6.74 9.08 8.11
N TYR A 5 -6.59 9.17 6.79
CA TYR A 5 -5.37 8.78 6.10
C TYR A 5 -4.35 9.91 6.19
N HIS A 6 -3.46 9.81 7.18
CA HIS A 6 -2.25 10.62 7.21
C HIS A 6 -1.44 10.33 5.94
N LYS A 7 -0.76 11.36 5.42
CA LYS A 7 -0.02 11.28 4.16
C LYS A 7 1.08 10.22 4.31
N ALA A 8 0.97 9.07 3.64
CA ALA A 8 2.06 8.12 3.56
C ALA A 8 3.33 8.86 3.09
N HIS A 9 4.47 8.61 3.73
CA HIS A 9 5.73 9.31 3.42
C HIS A 9 6.15 9.13 1.95
N PHE A 10 5.71 8.04 1.30
CA PHE A 10 5.91 7.79 -0.13
C PHE A 10 4.65 7.16 -0.74
N LYS A 11 4.34 7.56 -1.99
CA LYS A 11 3.22 7.05 -2.78
C LYS A 11 3.73 6.12 -3.87
N PHE A 12 2.93 5.12 -4.21
CA PHE A 12 3.18 4.27 -5.36
C PHE A 12 3.28 5.13 -6.63
N CYS A 13 4.33 4.92 -7.43
CA CYS A 13 4.69 5.71 -8.61
C CYS A 13 4.84 7.23 -8.39
N ASP A 14 5.04 7.69 -7.15
CA ASP A 14 5.18 9.11 -6.79
C ASP A 14 4.10 10.05 -7.40
N LEU A 15 2.87 9.55 -7.49
CA LEU A 15 1.80 10.21 -8.23
C LEU A 15 1.35 11.53 -7.60
N GLU A 16 0.98 12.49 -8.46
CA GLU A 16 0.31 13.73 -8.06
C GLU A 16 -1.00 13.46 -7.30
N ASP A 17 -1.39 14.36 -6.39
CA ASP A 17 -2.60 14.22 -5.55
C ASP A 17 -3.89 13.99 -6.38
N ARG A 18 -3.95 14.52 -7.61
CA ARG A 18 -5.09 14.31 -8.53
C ARG A 18 -5.29 12.85 -8.92
N TYR A 19 -4.22 12.05 -8.91
CA TYR A 19 -4.21 10.61 -9.21
C TYR A 19 -4.00 9.74 -7.97
N SER A 20 -3.73 10.30 -6.79
CA SER A 20 -3.41 9.50 -5.60
C SER A 20 -4.33 9.71 -4.40
N SER A 21 -5.30 10.63 -4.50
CA SER A 21 -6.24 10.88 -3.41
C SER A 21 -7.25 9.75 -3.27
N TRP A 22 -7.61 9.40 -2.03
CA TRP A 22 -8.60 8.37 -1.71
C TRP A 22 -9.89 8.51 -2.53
N LYS A 23 -10.48 9.71 -2.57
CA LYS A 23 -11.76 9.98 -3.24
C LYS A 23 -11.73 9.81 -4.77
N LYS A 24 -10.55 9.84 -5.38
CA LYS A 24 -10.37 9.76 -6.84
C LYS A 24 -9.70 8.48 -7.30
N SER A 25 -9.39 7.57 -6.36
CA SER A 25 -8.66 6.34 -6.65
C SER A 25 -9.59 5.15 -6.68
N ARG A 26 -9.50 4.35 -7.74
CA ARG A 26 -10.15 3.04 -7.82
C ARG A 26 -9.27 1.92 -7.28
N ILE A 27 -7.97 2.20 -7.11
CA ILE A 27 -6.97 1.25 -6.65
C ILE A 27 -6.44 1.73 -5.30
N ALA A 28 -6.37 0.82 -4.33
CA ALA A 28 -5.78 1.06 -3.02
C ALA A 28 -4.60 0.11 -2.79
N ILE A 29 -3.46 0.65 -2.38
CA ILE A 29 -2.28 -0.10 -1.95
C ILE A 29 -2.21 0.00 -0.43
N LEU A 30 -2.42 -1.12 0.26
CA LEU A 30 -2.30 -1.24 1.72
C LEU A 30 -0.97 -1.93 2.06
N PRO A 31 0.06 -1.21 2.54
CA PRO A 31 1.33 -1.82 2.91
C PRO A 31 1.18 -2.59 4.23
N VAL A 32 1.65 -3.84 4.28
CA VAL A 32 1.62 -4.69 5.48
C VAL A 32 2.99 -5.27 5.73
N SER A 33 3.66 -4.82 6.79
CA SER A 33 5.04 -5.17 7.10
C SER A 33 5.09 -6.18 8.23
N TYR A 34 5.06 -7.47 7.88
CA TYR A 34 5.02 -8.58 8.83
C TYR A 34 5.99 -9.69 8.42
N ASP A 35 6.75 -10.23 9.37
CA ASP A 35 7.81 -11.23 9.11
C ASP A 35 8.09 -12.16 10.31
N LEU A 36 7.24 -12.12 11.33
CA LEU A 36 7.54 -12.72 12.64
C LEU A 36 7.39 -14.25 12.68
N THR A 37 6.76 -14.84 11.66
CA THR A 37 6.60 -16.30 11.50
C THR A 37 7.58 -16.92 10.50
N THR A 38 8.48 -16.12 9.91
CA THR A 38 9.44 -16.60 8.91
C THR A 38 10.56 -17.41 9.55
N SER A 39 10.73 -18.67 9.12
CA SER A 39 11.66 -19.62 9.74
C SER A 39 13.01 -19.76 9.03
N TYR A 40 13.09 -19.46 7.73
CA TYR A 40 14.31 -19.66 6.94
C TYR A 40 15.14 -18.39 6.75
N ARG A 41 14.55 -17.33 6.19
CA ARG A 41 15.25 -16.06 5.96
C ARG A 41 14.33 -14.87 6.21
N PRO A 42 14.59 -14.04 7.23
CA PRO A 42 13.83 -12.82 7.47
C PRO A 42 14.12 -11.77 6.39
N GLY A 43 13.24 -10.78 6.30
CA GLY A 43 13.31 -9.61 5.45
C GLY A 43 11.97 -9.23 4.81
N THR A 44 10.92 -10.03 4.95
CA THR A 44 9.65 -9.80 4.22
C THR A 44 8.94 -8.53 4.70
N SER A 45 9.15 -8.13 5.95
CA SER A 45 8.68 -6.86 6.52
C SER A 45 9.26 -5.62 5.82
N ALA A 46 10.39 -5.73 5.13
CA ALA A 46 10.94 -4.64 4.32
C ALA A 46 10.34 -4.57 2.90
N GLY A 47 9.61 -5.61 2.47
CA GLY A 47 9.05 -5.74 1.13
C GLY A 47 8.14 -4.58 0.71
N PRO A 48 7.13 -4.19 1.51
CA PRO A 48 6.21 -3.13 1.12
C PRO A 48 6.92 -1.80 0.82
N LYS A 49 7.88 -1.41 1.67
CA LYS A 49 8.70 -0.22 1.43
C LYS A 49 9.53 -0.35 0.15
N ALA A 50 10.20 -1.49 -0.05
CA ALA A 50 11.03 -1.72 -1.23
C ALA A 50 10.22 -1.63 -2.54
N ILE A 51 9.01 -2.19 -2.56
CA ILE A 51 8.10 -2.12 -3.72
C ILE A 51 7.68 -0.67 -3.99
N ILE A 52 7.27 0.07 -2.96
CA ILE A 52 6.86 1.48 -3.11
C ILE A 52 8.04 2.32 -3.61
N ASP A 53 9.23 2.17 -3.02
CA ASP A 53 10.42 2.90 -3.44
C ASP A 53 10.78 2.61 -4.91
N ALA A 54 10.79 1.33 -5.31
CA ALA A 54 11.09 0.94 -6.68
C ALA A 54 10.07 1.48 -7.68
N SER A 55 8.78 1.49 -7.33
CA SER A 55 7.69 1.95 -8.21
C SER A 55 7.85 3.40 -8.67
N ARG A 56 8.58 4.23 -7.92
CA ARG A 56 8.83 5.65 -8.22
C ARG A 56 9.80 5.87 -9.37
N TYR A 57 10.56 4.82 -9.74
CA TYR A 57 11.53 4.84 -10.82
C TYR A 57 11.02 4.13 -12.07
N MET A 58 9.76 3.70 -12.09
CA MET A 58 9.12 3.06 -13.24
C MET A 58 8.40 4.07 -14.13
N GLU A 59 8.33 3.77 -15.42
CA GLU A 59 7.41 4.47 -16.32
C GLU A 59 5.96 4.15 -15.95
N THR A 60 5.08 5.16 -16.07
CA THR A 60 3.65 5.02 -15.71
C THR A 60 2.79 4.47 -16.86
N TYR A 61 3.41 4.29 -18.03
CA TYR A 61 2.85 3.60 -19.19
C TYR A 61 3.26 2.12 -19.15
N ASP A 62 2.28 1.23 -19.29
CA ASP A 62 2.48 -0.21 -19.43
C ASP A 62 2.46 -0.57 -20.93
N ASP A 63 3.61 -0.99 -21.46
CA ASP A 63 3.81 -1.33 -22.88
C ASP A 63 3.02 -2.57 -23.28
N GLU A 64 2.94 -3.58 -22.42
CA GLU A 64 2.26 -4.85 -22.70
C GLU A 64 0.75 -4.67 -22.82
N THR A 65 0.15 -3.77 -22.04
CA THR A 65 -1.30 -3.52 -22.08
C THR A 65 -1.69 -2.24 -22.83
N GLY A 66 -0.70 -1.41 -23.18
CA GLY A 66 -0.88 -0.13 -23.86
C GLY A 66 -1.66 0.89 -23.03
N LYS A 67 -1.53 0.86 -21.70
CA LYS A 67 -2.40 1.61 -20.77
C LYS A 67 -1.61 2.43 -19.76
N GLU A 68 -2.24 3.53 -19.36
CA GLU A 68 -1.82 4.37 -18.23
C GLU A 68 -2.69 4.06 -17.02
N VAL A 69 -2.41 2.94 -16.34
CA VAL A 69 -3.25 2.43 -15.23
C VAL A 69 -3.41 3.46 -14.12
N TYR A 70 -2.39 4.27 -13.87
CA TYR A 70 -2.41 5.33 -12.85
C TYR A 70 -3.55 6.36 -13.04
N LYS A 71 -4.09 6.50 -14.26
CA LYS A 71 -5.23 7.39 -14.53
C LYS A 71 -6.54 6.93 -13.86
N GLN A 72 -6.63 5.65 -13.46
CA GLN A 72 -7.73 5.16 -12.62
C GLN A 72 -7.60 5.57 -11.14
N GLY A 73 -6.48 6.19 -10.79
CA GLY A 73 -6.11 6.64 -9.46
C GLY A 73 -5.66 5.52 -8.55
N ILE A 74 -4.50 5.71 -7.92
CA ILE A 74 -3.83 4.76 -7.03
C ILE A 74 -3.55 5.46 -5.70
N CYS A 75 -4.26 5.07 -4.64
CA CYS A 75 -4.05 5.60 -3.29
C CYS A 75 -3.14 4.65 -2.50
N THR A 76 -2.03 5.16 -1.97
CA THR A 76 -1.20 4.43 -1.01
C THR A 76 -1.66 4.76 0.40
N LEU A 77 -2.09 3.74 1.14
CA LEU A 77 -2.60 3.85 2.49
C LEU A 77 -1.47 3.81 3.52
N GLU A 78 -1.84 4.05 4.78
CA GLU A 78 -0.92 3.96 5.90
C GLU A 78 -0.45 2.51 6.10
N GLU A 79 0.84 2.36 6.38
CA GLU A 79 1.49 1.06 6.55
C GLU A 79 1.03 0.40 7.85
N ILE A 80 0.57 -0.85 7.77
CA ILE A 80 0.28 -1.67 8.95
C ILE A 80 1.57 -2.31 9.44
N LYS A 81 1.93 -2.03 10.68
CA LYS A 81 3.00 -2.70 11.43
C LYS A 81 2.43 -3.44 12.64
N PRO A 82 2.96 -4.63 12.96
CA PRO A 82 2.67 -5.29 14.22
C PRO A 82 3.27 -4.48 15.37
N VAL A 83 2.54 -4.36 16.48
CA VAL A 83 3.08 -3.82 17.73
C VAL A 83 3.61 -4.97 18.60
N ASN A 84 2.95 -6.13 18.51
CA ASN A 84 3.27 -7.33 19.26
C ASN A 84 3.70 -8.47 18.29
N PRO A 85 4.38 -9.52 18.79
CA PRO A 85 4.82 -10.63 17.95
C PRO A 85 3.69 -11.56 17.47
N GLU A 86 2.48 -11.43 18.04
CA GLU A 86 1.36 -12.34 17.78
C GLU A 86 0.76 -12.14 16.38
N PRO A 87 0.66 -13.20 15.56
CA PRO A 87 0.08 -13.14 14.22
C PRO A 87 -1.38 -12.64 14.21
N GLU A 88 -2.13 -12.91 15.26
CA GLU A 88 -3.55 -12.55 15.39
C GLU A 88 -3.75 -11.03 15.28
N GLU A 89 -2.84 -10.24 15.84
CA GLU A 89 -2.93 -8.77 15.80
C GLU A 89 -2.87 -8.24 14.36
N ILE A 90 -1.95 -8.78 13.54
CA ILE A 90 -1.82 -8.31 12.15
C ILE A 90 -3.03 -8.75 11.32
N ILE A 91 -3.54 -9.97 11.56
CA ILE A 91 -4.72 -10.51 10.89
C ILE A 91 -5.93 -9.61 11.16
N GLU A 92 -6.22 -9.31 12.43
CA GLU A 92 -7.34 -8.45 12.82
C GLU A 92 -7.23 -7.04 12.25
N LYS A 93 -6.02 -6.45 12.27
CA LYS A 93 -5.77 -5.13 11.68
C LYS A 93 -6.03 -5.13 10.17
N VAL A 94 -5.49 -6.11 9.44
CA VAL A 94 -5.68 -6.23 7.99
C VAL A 94 -7.16 -6.43 7.66
N GLU A 95 -7.85 -7.32 8.36
CA GLU A 95 -9.28 -7.57 8.17
C GLU A 95 -10.09 -6.28 8.35
N ARG A 96 -9.83 -5.53 9.42
CA ARG A 96 -10.51 -4.27 9.71
C ARG A 96 -10.30 -3.22 8.61
N GLU A 97 -9.05 -3.00 8.20
CA GLU A 97 -8.72 -1.99 7.19
C GLU A 97 -9.28 -2.39 5.81
N VAL A 98 -9.10 -3.65 5.39
CA VAL A 98 -9.63 -4.16 4.11
C VAL A 98 -11.15 -4.09 4.08
N SER A 99 -11.82 -4.44 5.18
CA SER A 99 -13.28 -4.30 5.31
C SER A 99 -13.76 -2.85 5.22
N ALA A 100 -12.94 -1.88 5.65
CA ALA A 100 -13.26 -0.47 5.50
C ALA A 100 -13.02 0.03 4.06
N ILE A 101 -12.08 -0.56 3.34
CA ILE A 101 -11.74 -0.23 1.95
C ILE A 101 -12.78 -0.76 0.96
N LEU A 102 -13.31 -1.97 1.19
CA LEU A 102 -14.22 -2.66 0.26
C LEU A 102 -15.71 -2.33 0.45
N LYS A 103 -16.05 -1.51 1.45
CA LYS A 103 -17.42 -1.02 1.70
C LYS A 103 -17.77 0.17 0.82
#